data_AF-A0ABD5XTM8-F1
#
_entry.id   AF-A0ABD5XTM8-F1
#
_cell.length_a   1.000
_cell.length_b   1.000
_cell.length_c   1.000
_cell.angle_alpha   90.00
_cell.angle_beta   90.00
_cell.angle_gamma   90.00
#
_symmetry.space_group_name_H-M   'P 1'
#
loop_
_entity.id
_entity.type
_entity.pdbx_description
1 polymer ?
#
loop_
_entity_poly.entity_id
_entity_poly.type
_entity_poly.pdbx_seq_one_letter_code
_entity_poly.pdbx_strand_id
1 'polypeptide(L)'
;MHEARGLAAAEAVLAYRQDVATYLDDHPDAAARRTLGAVRDRAKRLEALEGGVDPAEADALVSAAVELGRYLIAEDDDALAAAREALRREF
;
A
#
# COMPACT_ATOMS: atom_id res chain seq x y z
N MET A 1 11.87 17.19 7.47
CA MET A 1 10.38 17.10 7.35
C MET A 1 9.92 15.90 6.52
N HIS A 2 10.77 15.27 5.70
CA HIS A 2 10.39 14.08 4.91
C HIS A 2 10.20 12.82 5.75
N GLU A 3 11.05 12.62 6.76
CA GLU A 3 10.99 11.49 7.71
C GLU A 3 9.61 11.32 8.38
N ALA A 4 9.07 12.41 8.94
CA ALA A 4 7.74 12.39 9.56
C ALA A 4 6.62 12.01 8.58
N ARG A 5 6.75 12.38 7.29
CA ARG A 5 5.76 12.04 6.25
C ARG A 5 5.87 10.59 5.83
N GLY A 6 7.09 10.08 5.64
CA GLY A 6 7.33 8.68 5.30
C GLY A 6 6.82 7.74 6.40
N LEU A 7 7.05 8.09 7.66
CA LEU A 7 6.57 7.31 8.81
C LEU A 7 5.04 7.34 8.90
N ALA A 8 4.43 8.53 8.79
CA ALA A 8 2.97 8.66 8.79
C ALA A 8 2.31 7.88 7.65
N ALA A 9 2.92 7.88 6.45
CA ALA A 9 2.44 7.08 5.32
C ALA A 9 2.51 5.57 5.62
N ALA A 10 3.62 5.09 6.17
CA ALA A 10 3.78 3.69 6.54
C ALA A 10 2.75 3.24 7.59
N GLU A 11 2.57 4.03 8.65
CA GLU A 11 1.61 3.73 9.71
C GLU A 11 0.16 3.70 9.20
N ALA A 12 -0.25 4.73 8.44
CA ALA A 12 -1.59 4.80 7.87
C ALA A 12 -1.89 3.62 6.94
N VAL A 13 -0.92 3.25 6.11
CA VAL A 13 -1.06 2.13 5.16
C VAL A 13 -1.09 0.79 5.89
N LEU A 14 -0.33 0.61 6.97
CA LEU A 14 -0.39 -0.60 7.80
C LEU A 14 -1.73 -0.74 8.51
N ALA A 15 -2.30 0.36 9.02
CA ALA A 15 -3.63 0.37 9.62
C ALA A 15 -4.70 -0.01 8.57
N TYR A 16 -4.72 0.67 7.43
CA TYR A 16 -5.63 0.35 6.33
C TYR A 16 -5.50 -1.12 5.87
N ARG A 17 -4.27 -1.62 5.76
CA ARG A 17 -4.01 -3.01 5.38
C ARG A 17 -4.63 -4.01 6.36
N GLN A 18 -4.65 -3.71 7.65
CA GLN A 18 -5.27 -4.57 8.65
C GLN A 18 -6.79 -4.67 8.43
N ASP A 19 -7.43 -3.55 8.11
CA ASP A 19 -8.86 -3.51 7.80
C ASP A 19 -9.17 -4.31 6.52
N VAL A 20 -8.37 -4.11 5.47
CA VAL A 20 -8.51 -4.86 4.20
C VAL A 20 -8.25 -6.36 4.41
N ALA A 21 -7.26 -6.73 5.22
CA ALA A 21 -6.99 -8.13 5.52
C ALA A 21 -8.21 -8.81 6.17
N THR A 22 -8.83 -8.10 7.13
CA THR A 22 -10.07 -8.55 7.79
C THR A 22 -11.21 -8.70 6.77
N TYR A 23 -11.40 -7.73 5.89
CA TYR A 23 -12.39 -7.82 4.80
C TYR A 23 -12.15 -9.04 3.89
N LEU A 24 -10.89 -9.28 3.51
CA LEU A 24 -10.51 -10.38 2.60
C LEU A 24 -10.64 -11.77 3.23
N ASP A 25 -10.73 -11.87 4.56
CA ASP A 25 -11.03 -13.14 5.26
C ASP A 25 -12.46 -13.61 4.96
N ASP A 26 -13.40 -12.68 4.85
CA ASP A 26 -14.78 -12.96 4.43
C ASP A 26 -14.97 -12.93 2.91
N HIS A 27 -14.13 -12.17 2.19
CA HIS A 27 -14.22 -11.97 0.73
C HIS A 27 -12.91 -12.38 0.05
N PRO A 28 -12.69 -13.69 -0.17
CA PRO A 28 -11.40 -14.19 -0.60
C PRO A 28 -11.03 -13.73 -2.02
N ASP A 29 -9.99 -12.92 -2.11
CA ASP A 29 -9.37 -12.51 -3.37
C ASP A 29 -7.85 -12.72 -3.31
N ALA A 30 -7.35 -13.67 -4.12
CA ALA A 30 -5.93 -14.00 -4.15
C ALA A 30 -5.06 -12.89 -4.77
N ALA A 31 -5.61 -12.12 -5.72
CA ALA A 31 -4.92 -11.05 -6.41
C ALA A 31 -4.73 -9.85 -5.47
N ALA A 32 -5.78 -9.50 -4.72
CA ALA A 32 -5.73 -8.49 -3.66
C ALA A 32 -4.80 -8.89 -2.51
N ARG A 33 -4.90 -10.14 -2.00
CA ARG A 33 -4.03 -10.63 -0.91
C ARG A 33 -2.55 -10.55 -1.27
N ARG A 34 -2.17 -10.88 -2.50
CA ARG A 34 -0.79 -10.75 -2.99
C ARG A 34 -0.33 -9.30 -3.01
N THR A 35 -1.12 -8.40 -3.59
CA THR A 35 -0.81 -6.97 -3.63
C THR A 35 -0.71 -6.38 -2.21
N LEU A 36 -1.63 -6.75 -1.32
CA LEU A 36 -1.63 -6.34 0.08
C LEU A 36 -0.36 -6.79 0.83
N GLY A 37 0.15 -7.99 0.52
CA GLY A 37 1.45 -8.48 0.97
C GLY A 37 2.59 -7.55 0.60
N ALA A 38 2.71 -7.20 -0.68
CA ALA A 38 3.74 -6.28 -1.17
C ALA A 38 3.64 -4.88 -0.57
N VAL A 39 2.41 -4.35 -0.37
CA VAL A 39 2.17 -3.09 0.34
C VAL A 39 2.78 -3.11 1.74
N ARG A 40 2.58 -4.19 2.51
CA ARG A 40 3.15 -4.33 3.86
C ARG A 40 4.66 -4.40 3.85
N ASP A 41 5.24 -5.16 2.95
CA ASP A 41 6.69 -5.32 2.90
C ASP A 41 7.36 -3.96 2.61
N ARG A 42 6.78 -3.16 1.72
CA ARG A 42 7.20 -1.79 1.44
C ARG A 42 6.98 -0.85 2.64
N ALA A 43 5.81 -0.91 3.29
CA ALA A 43 5.51 -0.10 4.46
C ALA A 43 6.45 -0.41 5.64
N LYS A 44 6.76 -1.69 5.89
CA LYS A 44 7.72 -2.10 6.93
C LYS A 44 9.14 -1.70 6.62
N ARG A 45 9.53 -1.63 5.34
CA ARG A 45 10.80 -1.04 4.94
C ARG A 45 10.86 0.46 5.28
N LEU A 46 9.81 1.22 4.97
CA LEU A 46 9.73 2.65 5.31
C LEU A 46 9.75 2.89 6.83
N GLU A 47 8.99 2.10 7.59
CA GLU A 47 8.97 2.15 9.06
C GLU A 47 10.38 1.88 9.63
N ALA A 48 11.09 0.88 9.11
CA ALA A 48 12.46 0.57 9.53
C ALA A 48 13.50 1.65 9.18
N LEU A 49 13.20 2.49 8.18
CA LEU A 49 14.01 3.65 7.81
C LEU A 49 13.56 4.92 8.56
N GLU A 50 12.64 4.81 9.52
CA GLU A 50 12.05 5.95 10.24
C GLU A 50 11.42 6.98 9.28
N GLY A 51 10.93 6.50 8.13
CA GLY A 51 10.40 7.35 7.07
C GLY A 51 11.44 8.11 6.25
N GLY A 52 12.74 7.82 6.44
CA GLY A 52 13.87 8.41 5.71
C GLY A 52 13.96 7.97 4.24
N VAL A 53 12.88 8.19 3.49
CA VAL A 53 12.76 7.91 2.05
C VAL A 53 12.39 9.18 1.30
N ASP A 54 12.55 9.16 -0.03
CA ASP A 54 12.06 10.23 -0.87
C ASP A 54 10.52 10.36 -0.74
N PRO A 55 9.95 11.58 -0.70
CA PRO A 55 8.50 11.77 -0.66
C PRO A 55 7.74 11.02 -1.75
N ALA A 56 8.31 10.86 -2.94
CA ALA A 56 7.69 10.11 -4.03
C ALA A 56 7.53 8.62 -3.69
N GLU A 57 8.44 8.03 -2.90
CA GLU A 57 8.30 6.65 -2.43
C GLU A 57 7.17 6.51 -1.41
N ALA A 58 7.06 7.47 -0.49
CA ALA A 58 5.97 7.50 0.49
C ALA A 58 4.61 7.70 -0.19
N ASP A 59 4.53 8.62 -1.15
CA ASP A 59 3.31 8.88 -1.92
C ASP A 59 2.94 7.68 -2.81
N ALA A 60 3.92 6.98 -3.39
CA ALA A 60 3.68 5.75 -4.15
C ALA A 60 3.10 4.62 -3.28
N LEU A 61 3.55 4.49 -2.02
CA LEU A 61 2.99 3.52 -1.09
C LEU A 61 1.51 3.82 -0.77
N VAL A 62 1.18 5.09 -0.52
CA VAL A 62 -0.20 5.53 -0.28
C VAL A 62 -1.05 5.30 -1.54
N SER A 63 -0.54 5.66 -2.71
CA SER A 63 -1.23 5.45 -3.99
C SER A 63 -1.54 3.96 -4.21
N ALA A 64 -0.59 3.06 -3.93
CA ALA A 64 -0.82 1.63 -4.04
C ALA A 64 -1.96 1.13 -3.14
N ALA A 65 -2.06 1.65 -1.91
CA ALA A 65 -3.12 1.30 -0.98
C ALA A 65 -4.50 1.80 -1.44
N VAL A 66 -4.56 3.03 -1.95
CA VAL A 66 -5.80 3.64 -2.48
C VAL A 66 -6.29 2.90 -3.71
N GLU A 67 -5.41 2.61 -4.68
CA GLU A 67 -5.77 1.89 -5.89
C GLU A 67 -6.22 0.44 -5.60
N LEU A 68 -5.61 -0.21 -4.60
CA LEU A 68 -6.09 -1.51 -4.13
C LEU A 68 -7.51 -1.40 -3.53
N GLY A 69 -7.81 -0.33 -2.79
CA GLY A 69 -9.16 -0.09 -2.28
C GLY A 69 -10.17 0.14 -3.40
N ARG A 70 -9.78 0.91 -4.42
CA ARG A 70 -10.60 1.14 -5.61
C ARG A 70 -10.90 -0.17 -6.35
N TYR A 71 -9.91 -1.04 -6.53
CA TYR A 71 -10.12 -2.38 -7.08
C TYR A 71 -11.17 -3.16 -6.27
N LEU A 72 -11.05 -3.19 -4.94
CA LEU A 72 -11.96 -3.95 -4.08
C LEU A 72 -13.39 -3.41 -4.05
N ILE A 73 -13.56 -2.09 -4.20
CA ILE A 73 -14.88 -1.43 -4.13
C ILE A 73 -15.58 -1.45 -5.49
N ALA A 74 -14.84 -1.24 -6.57
CA ALA A 74 -15.39 -1.04 -7.91
C ALA A 74 -15.15 -2.22 -8.87
N GLU A 75 -14.46 -3.28 -8.42
CA GLU A 75 -14.02 -4.42 -9.24
C GLU A 75 -13.20 -3.96 -10.47
N ASP A 76 -12.41 -2.89 -10.28
CA ASP A 76 -11.66 -2.19 -11.33
C ASP A 76 -10.24 -2.80 -11.49
N ASP A 77 -10.07 -3.71 -12.44
CA ASP A 77 -8.79 -4.37 -12.72
C ASP A 77 -7.66 -3.39 -13.13
N ASP A 78 -8.00 -2.25 -13.73
CA ASP A 78 -7.02 -1.21 -14.06
C ASP A 78 -6.47 -0.56 -12.79
N ALA A 79 -7.30 -0.39 -11.75
CA ALA A 79 -6.86 0.06 -10.44
C ALA A 79 -5.89 -0.96 -9.79
N LEU A 80 -6.15 -2.27 -9.92
CA LEU A 80 -5.23 -3.28 -9.42
C LEU A 80 -3.88 -3.25 -10.15
N ALA A 81 -3.88 -3.01 -11.46
CA ALA A 81 -2.67 -2.82 -12.24
C ALA A 81 -1.90 -1.56 -11.78
N ALA A 82 -2.60 -0.45 -11.56
CA ALA A 82 -2.03 0.79 -11.05
C ALA A 82 -1.40 0.61 -9.66
N ALA A 83 -2.07 -0.10 -8.75
CA ALA A 83 -1.53 -0.41 -7.43
C ALA A 83 -0.19 -1.15 -7.51
N ARG A 84 -0.10 -2.15 -8.41
CA ARG A 84 1.12 -2.94 -8.62
C ARG A 84 2.22 -2.15 -9.31
N GLU A 85 1.87 -1.21 -10.18
CA GLU A 85 2.83 -0.30 -10.81
C GLU A 85 3.43 0.67 -9.78
N ALA A 86 2.60 1.25 -8.92
CA ALA A 86 3.05 2.12 -7.85
C ALA A 86 4.07 1.43 -6.92
N LEU A 87 3.88 0.14 -6.62
CA LEU A 87 4.81 -0.65 -5.81
C LEU A 87 6.13 -0.98 -6.50
N ARG A 88 6.17 -0.98 -7.84
CA ARG A 88 7.38 -1.26 -8.63
C ARG A 88 8.27 -0.03 -8.83
N ARG A 89 7.76 1.17 -8.54
CA ARG A 89 8.57 2.39 -8.59
C ARG A 89 9.54 2.42 -7.41
N GLU A 90 10.80 2.13 -7.71
CA GLU A 90 11.97 2.46 -6.90
C GLU A 90 12.64 3.65 -7.58
N PHE A 91 12.87 4.74 -6.85
CA PHE A 91 13.60 5.91 -7.32
C PHE A 91 14.97 5.94 -6.64
#